data_AF-A0A257JEN0-F1
#
_entry.id   AF-A0A257JEN0-F1
#
_cell.length_a   1.000
_cell.length_b   1.000
_cell.length_c   1.000
_cell.angle_alpha   90.00
_cell.angle_beta   90.00
_cell.angle_gamma   90.00
#
_symmetry.space_group_name_H-M   'P 1'
#
loop_
_entity.id
_entity.type
_entity.pdbx_description
1 polymer ?
#
loop_
_entity_poly.entity_id
_entity_poly.type
_entity_poly.pdbx_seq_one_letter_code
_entity_poly.pdbx_strand_id
1 'polypeptide(L)'
;MIVADLHLEKASWFAARGQMLPPHDSLATLSAVAALVEATGAREVWCLGDNFHDSDGATRLLGDARATLARLTDMLDWVWITGNHDEKLPDIVGGRIVEEADLGGIVLRHHADPADHRPELSGHLHPKYGGAARGRRVTRPCFVEGVTKLILPSFGALTGGMAATHPEIVRCIGAIVAIHVPAGDRLVRFAA
;
A
#
# COMPACT_ATOMS: atom_id res chain seq x y z
N MET A 1 5.74 2.24 11.17
CA MET A 1 4.44 2.11 10.48
C MET A 1 4.69 1.47 9.13
N ILE A 2 3.80 0.60 8.64
CA ILE A 2 3.96 -0.11 7.36
C ILE A 2 2.69 0.09 6.53
N VAL A 3 2.85 0.48 5.28
CA VAL A 3 1.77 0.72 4.30
C VAL A 3 2.16 0.12 2.96
N ALA A 4 1.20 -0.18 2.09
CA ALA A 4 1.45 -0.77 0.78
C ALA A 4 0.72 0.01 -0.33
N ASP A 5 1.32 0.05 -1.52
CA ASP A 5 0.68 0.50 -2.76
C ASP A 5 0.05 1.91 -2.65
N LEU A 6 0.88 2.92 -2.42
CA LEU A 6 0.42 4.31 -2.30
C LEU A 6 -0.16 4.85 -3.62
N HIS A 7 0.40 4.44 -4.76
CA HIS A 7 0.03 4.89 -6.11
C HIS A 7 -0.13 6.41 -6.24
N LEU A 8 0.86 7.17 -5.78
CA LEU A 8 0.88 8.61 -5.98
C LEU A 8 0.89 8.95 -7.49
N GLU A 9 0.27 10.06 -7.84
CA GLU A 9 0.15 10.59 -9.21
C GLU A 9 -0.68 9.72 -10.18
N LYS A 10 -1.58 8.89 -9.65
CA LYS A 10 -2.50 8.11 -10.48
C LYS A 10 -3.48 8.98 -11.24
N ALA A 11 -4.10 9.96 -10.59
CA ALA A 11 -5.04 10.86 -11.27
C ALA A 11 -4.35 11.65 -12.38
N SER A 12 -3.11 12.12 -12.18
CA SER A 12 -2.37 12.87 -13.19
C SER A 12 -2.00 12.01 -14.40
N TRP A 13 -1.68 10.73 -14.20
CA TRP A 13 -1.42 9.78 -15.29
C TRP A 13 -2.65 9.52 -16.16
N PHE A 14 -3.84 9.37 -15.58
CA PHE A 14 -5.09 9.21 -16.32
C PHE A 14 -5.47 10.50 -17.05
N ALA A 15 -5.28 11.66 -16.41
CA ALA A 15 -5.56 12.96 -17.03
C ALA A 15 -4.69 13.19 -18.28
N ALA A 16 -3.40 12.81 -18.22
CA ALA A 16 -2.49 12.85 -19.37
C ALA A 16 -2.94 11.94 -20.53
N ARG A 17 -3.84 10.99 -20.27
CA ARG A 17 -4.44 10.05 -21.25
C ARG A 17 -5.90 10.35 -21.57
N GLY A 18 -6.41 11.52 -21.18
CA GLY A 18 -7.75 11.99 -21.52
C GLY A 18 -8.86 11.49 -20.60
N GLN A 19 -8.53 10.82 -19.50
CA GLN A 19 -9.51 10.41 -18.48
C GLN A 19 -9.35 11.27 -17.22
N MET A 20 -10.34 12.11 -16.93
CA MET A 20 -10.32 12.95 -15.74
C MET A 20 -10.79 12.16 -14.51
N LEU A 21 -9.90 11.97 -13.55
CA LEU A 21 -10.23 11.51 -12.21
C LEU A 21 -10.25 12.71 -11.24
N PRO A 22 -10.86 12.58 -10.06
CA PRO A 22 -10.79 13.63 -9.04
C PRO A 22 -9.33 14.04 -8.79
N PRO A 23 -9.01 15.34 -8.87
CA PRO A 23 -7.65 15.80 -8.61
C PRO A 23 -7.30 15.63 -7.13
N HIS A 24 -6.00 15.65 -6.81
CA HIS A 24 -5.45 15.61 -5.44
C HIS A 24 -5.43 14.23 -4.75
N ASP A 25 -5.46 13.13 -5.50
CA ASP A 25 -5.29 11.78 -4.97
C ASP A 25 -3.96 11.59 -4.20
N SER A 26 -2.86 12.15 -4.73
CA SER A 26 -1.55 12.14 -4.07
C SER A 26 -1.58 12.87 -2.72
N LEU A 27 -2.16 14.07 -2.68
CA LEU A 27 -2.24 14.88 -1.45
C LEU A 27 -3.15 14.20 -0.42
N ALA A 28 -4.28 13.64 -0.84
CA ALA A 28 -5.19 12.91 0.04
C ALA A 28 -4.50 11.70 0.66
N THR A 29 -3.77 10.92 -0.14
CA THR A 29 -3.00 9.76 0.31
C THR A 29 -1.92 10.17 1.32
N LEU A 30 -1.09 11.17 1.00
CA LEU A 30 -0.02 11.65 1.88
C LEU A 30 -0.56 12.30 3.17
N SER A 31 -1.69 13.00 3.11
CA SER A 31 -2.35 13.57 4.29
C SER A 31 -2.86 12.46 5.22
N ALA A 32 -3.40 11.37 4.66
CA ALA A 32 -3.81 10.21 5.46
C ALA A 32 -2.61 9.52 6.13
N VAL A 33 -1.48 9.39 5.42
CA VAL A 33 -0.23 8.90 6.03
C VAL A 33 0.22 9.82 7.16
N ALA A 34 0.26 11.13 6.94
CA ALA A 34 0.65 12.11 7.94
C ALA A 34 -0.22 12.05 9.20
N ALA A 35 -1.54 11.92 9.04
CA ALA A 35 -2.47 11.78 10.16
C ALA A 35 -2.22 10.50 10.96
N LEU A 36 -1.90 9.38 10.29
CA LEU A 36 -1.56 8.13 10.97
C LEU A 36 -0.21 8.21 11.69
N VAL A 37 0.79 8.89 11.10
CA VAL A 37 2.07 9.15 11.78
C VAL A 37 1.84 9.91 13.07
N GLU A 38 1.04 10.98 13.03
CA GLU A 38 0.71 11.78 14.21
C GLU A 38 -0.05 10.95 15.26
N ALA A 39 -1.07 10.20 14.84
CA ALA A 39 -1.89 9.40 15.75
C ALA A 39 -1.13 8.24 16.40
N THR A 40 -0.14 7.66 15.70
CA THR A 40 0.62 6.49 16.19
C THR A 40 1.96 6.85 16.81
N GLY A 41 2.46 8.08 16.60
CA GLY A 41 3.81 8.47 16.97
C GLY A 41 4.90 7.72 16.19
N ALA A 42 4.59 7.23 14.99
CA ALA A 42 5.53 6.49 14.17
C ALA A 42 6.77 7.33 13.86
N ARG A 43 7.95 6.73 14.02
CA ARG A 43 9.25 7.35 13.68
C ARG A 43 9.86 6.80 12.39
N GLU A 44 9.32 5.68 11.94
CA GLU A 44 9.77 4.95 10.75
C GLU A 44 8.54 4.57 9.94
N VAL A 45 8.63 4.70 8.61
CA VAL A 45 7.56 4.36 7.66
C VAL A 45 8.14 3.50 6.55
N TRP A 46 7.56 2.31 6.36
CA TRP A 46 7.90 1.39 5.29
C TRP A 46 6.77 1.35 4.27
N CYS A 47 7.08 1.62 3.00
CA CYS A 47 6.12 1.57 1.91
C CYS A 47 6.42 0.38 0.99
N LEU A 48 5.52 -0.61 0.98
CA LEU A 48 5.69 -1.92 0.32
C LEU A 48 5.40 -1.87 -1.19
N GLY A 49 6.17 -1.09 -1.94
CA GLY A 49 6.12 -1.00 -3.40
C GLY A 49 4.86 -0.35 -3.99
N ASP A 50 4.92 -0.16 -5.30
CA ASP A 50 3.98 0.61 -6.12
C ASP A 50 3.66 1.97 -5.47
N ASN A 51 4.74 2.67 -5.09
CA ASN A 51 4.70 3.94 -4.39
C ASN A 51 4.14 5.05 -5.30
N PHE A 52 4.59 5.06 -6.55
CA PHE A 52 4.04 5.91 -7.60
C PHE A 52 3.26 5.07 -8.62
N HIS A 53 2.33 5.69 -9.32
CA HIS A 53 1.52 5.00 -10.33
C HIS A 53 2.32 4.66 -11.60
N ASP A 54 3.40 5.39 -11.86
CA ASP A 54 4.32 5.17 -12.97
C ASP A 54 5.69 5.80 -12.65
N SER A 55 6.69 5.46 -13.46
CA SER A 55 8.08 5.90 -13.29
C SER A 55 8.28 7.41 -13.31
N ASP A 56 7.42 8.15 -14.02
CA ASP A 56 7.51 9.60 -14.12
C ASP A 56 6.71 10.30 -13.01
N GLY A 57 5.92 9.56 -12.22
CA GLY A 57 5.05 10.10 -11.18
C GLY A 57 5.80 10.97 -10.18
N ALA A 58 6.99 10.53 -9.75
CA ALA A 58 7.83 11.31 -8.82
C ALA A 58 8.18 12.71 -9.36
N THR A 59 8.38 12.84 -10.67
CA THR A 59 8.71 14.14 -11.29
C THR A 59 7.47 15.03 -11.50
N ARG A 60 6.29 14.43 -11.62
CA ARG A 60 5.01 15.15 -11.77
C ARG A 60 4.40 15.59 -10.45
N LEU A 61 4.81 14.98 -9.33
CA LEU A 61 4.35 15.35 -8.01
C LEU A 61 4.75 16.80 -7.70
N LEU A 62 3.77 17.70 -7.59
CA LEU A 62 3.98 19.14 -7.40
C LEU A 62 3.13 19.69 -6.25
N GLY A 63 3.37 20.96 -5.91
CA GLY A 63 2.60 21.72 -4.92
C GLY A 63 2.59 21.08 -3.53
N ASP A 64 1.42 21.10 -2.88
CA ASP A 64 1.25 20.65 -1.51
C ASP A 64 1.57 19.16 -1.31
N ALA A 65 1.33 18.33 -2.32
CA ALA A 65 1.65 16.91 -2.24
C ALA A 65 3.17 16.69 -2.17
N ARG A 66 3.94 17.38 -3.02
CA ARG A 66 5.41 17.35 -2.98
C ARG A 66 5.96 17.90 -1.67
N ALA A 67 5.41 19.03 -1.20
CA ALA A 67 5.83 19.63 0.07
C ALA A 67 5.54 18.71 1.26
N THR A 68 4.37 18.05 1.27
CA THR A 68 4.00 17.08 2.31
C THR A 68 4.92 15.87 2.30
N LEU A 69 5.20 15.31 1.13
CA LEU A 69 6.12 14.19 1.00
C LEU A 69 7.52 14.54 1.52
N ALA A 70 8.08 15.67 1.08
CA ALA A 70 9.39 16.12 1.51
C ALA A 70 9.47 16.31 3.04
N ARG A 71 8.43 16.89 3.65
CA ARG A 71 8.36 17.02 5.11
C ARG A 71 8.34 15.66 5.81
N LEU A 72 7.57 14.71 5.30
CA LEU A 72 7.48 13.37 5.89
C LEU A 72 8.80 12.62 5.79
N THR A 73 9.49 12.68 4.64
CA THR A 73 10.76 11.99 4.43
C THR A 73 11.94 12.64 5.13
N ASP A 74 11.86 13.94 5.46
CA ASP A 74 12.85 14.65 6.29
C ASP A 74 12.67 14.34 7.80
N MET A 75 11.42 14.16 8.25
CA MET A 75 11.12 13.95 9.68
C MET A 75 11.19 12.50 10.15
N LEU A 76 11.13 11.53 9.24
CA LEU A 76 10.94 10.10 9.54
C LEU A 76 12.04 9.28 8.89
N ASP A 77 12.39 8.12 9.47
CA ASP A 77 13.11 7.09 8.69
C ASP A 77 12.12 6.50 7.69
N TRP A 78 12.17 7.02 6.47
CA TRP A 78 11.24 6.66 5.42
C TRP A 78 11.91 5.69 4.45
N VAL A 79 11.29 4.52 4.26
CA VAL A 79 11.82 3.46 3.42
C VAL A 79 10.84 3.09 2.32
N TRP A 80 11.33 3.21 1.09
CA TRP A 80 10.68 2.77 -0.13
C TRP A 80 11.17 1.37 -0.48
N ILE A 81 10.28 0.39 -0.37
CA ILE A 81 10.51 -0.91 -1.00
C ILE A 81 10.09 -0.77 -2.46
N THR A 82 10.93 -1.19 -3.40
CA THR A 82 10.62 -1.04 -4.83
C THR A 82 9.52 -2.01 -5.28
N GLY A 83 8.47 -1.48 -5.91
CA GLY A 83 7.52 -2.25 -6.69
C GLY A 83 7.77 -2.18 -8.20
N ASN A 84 6.75 -2.54 -8.99
CA ASN A 84 6.86 -2.65 -10.45
C ASN A 84 7.15 -1.30 -11.13
N HIS A 85 6.67 -0.23 -10.51
CA HIS A 85 6.77 1.13 -11.04
C HIS A 85 7.94 1.93 -10.45
N ASP A 86 8.66 1.34 -9.49
CA ASP A 86 9.60 2.06 -8.61
C ASP A 86 11.08 1.74 -8.87
N GLU A 87 11.41 0.92 -9.88
CA GLU A 87 12.79 0.51 -10.20
C GLU A 87 13.75 1.69 -10.43
N LYS A 88 13.22 2.90 -10.67
CA LYS A 88 13.98 4.13 -10.90
C LYS A 88 13.42 5.30 -10.10
N LEU A 89 13.06 5.11 -8.83
CA LEU A 89 12.66 6.23 -7.99
C LEU A 89 13.82 7.25 -7.90
N PRO A 90 13.59 8.51 -8.30
CA PRO A 90 14.63 9.53 -8.28
C PRO A 90 14.91 10.02 -6.87
N ASP A 91 16.15 10.40 -6.56
CA ASP A 91 16.58 10.91 -5.24
C ASP A 91 15.71 12.06 -4.70
N ILE A 92 15.01 12.79 -5.58
CA ILE A 92 14.08 13.88 -5.24
C ILE A 92 12.92 13.44 -4.32
N VAL A 93 12.61 12.14 -4.21
CA VAL A 93 11.58 11.65 -3.30
C VAL A 93 12.04 11.60 -1.83
N GLY A 94 13.35 11.66 -1.57
CA GLY A 94 13.94 11.47 -0.24
C GLY A 94 13.80 10.04 0.29
N GLY A 95 14.18 9.79 1.55
CA GLY A 95 14.11 8.45 2.16
C GLY A 95 15.14 7.45 1.58
N ARG A 96 15.07 6.20 2.05
CA ARG A 96 15.92 5.09 1.59
C ARG A 96 15.14 4.22 0.61
N ILE A 97 15.77 3.83 -0.49
CA ILE A 97 15.18 2.93 -1.48
C ILE A 97 15.88 1.58 -1.37
N VAL A 98 15.10 0.50 -1.23
CA VAL A 98 15.59 -0.88 -1.10
C VAL A 98 14.68 -1.82 -1.89
N GLU A 99 15.18 -2.97 -2.33
CA GLU A 99 14.35 -3.98 -3.03
C GLU A 99 13.49 -4.80 -2.05
N GLU A 100 14.07 -5.12 -0.90
CA GLU A 100 13.43 -5.80 0.22
C GLU A 100 14.15 -5.47 1.52
N ALA A 101 13.53 -5.79 2.66
CA ALA A 101 14.14 -5.61 3.96
C ALA A 101 13.77 -6.72 4.94
N ASP A 102 14.67 -7.04 5.86
CA ASP A 102 14.37 -7.83 7.05
C ASP A 102 14.17 -6.88 8.23
N LEU A 103 12.96 -6.88 8.78
CA LEU A 103 12.60 -6.10 9.96
C LEU A 103 12.32 -7.05 11.12
N GLY A 104 13.38 -7.42 11.86
CA GLY A 104 13.27 -8.26 13.04
C GLY A 104 12.83 -9.69 12.73
N GLY A 105 13.28 -10.25 11.60
CA GLY A 105 12.91 -11.59 11.12
C GLY A 105 11.61 -11.63 10.31
N ILE A 106 10.99 -10.48 10.05
CA ILE A 106 9.86 -10.34 9.13
C ILE A 106 10.37 -9.71 7.84
N VAL A 107 10.15 -10.41 6.74
CA VAL A 107 10.51 -9.94 5.41
C VAL A 107 9.48 -8.93 4.94
N LEU A 108 9.95 -7.76 4.49
CA LEU A 108 9.15 -6.73 3.87
C LEU A 108 9.50 -6.68 2.38
N ARG A 109 8.51 -6.83 1.50
CA ARG A 109 8.68 -6.78 0.05
C ARG A 109 7.40 -6.38 -0.67
N HIS A 110 7.49 -6.07 -1.96
CA HIS A 110 6.31 -5.73 -2.74
C HIS A 110 5.51 -6.97 -3.17
N HIS A 111 6.18 -7.96 -3.78
CA HIS A 111 5.58 -9.22 -4.25
C HIS A 111 5.77 -10.32 -3.21
N ALA A 112 4.70 -11.03 -2.85
CA ALA A 112 4.83 -12.22 -2.01
C ALA A 112 5.59 -13.32 -2.76
N ASP A 113 6.57 -13.95 -2.10
CA ASP A 113 7.32 -15.08 -2.66
C ASP A 113 6.76 -16.41 -2.14
N PRO A 114 6.06 -17.22 -2.97
CA PRO A 114 5.53 -18.51 -2.53
C PRO A 114 6.58 -19.51 -2.07
N ALA A 115 7.84 -19.36 -2.50
CA ALA A 115 8.94 -20.26 -2.15
C ALA A 115 9.61 -19.88 -0.82
N ASP A 116 9.39 -18.66 -0.33
CA ASP A 116 9.95 -18.19 0.95
C ASP A 116 8.99 -18.48 2.10
N HIS A 117 9.44 -19.30 3.05
CA HIS A 117 8.63 -19.70 4.21
C HIS A 117 8.82 -18.80 5.43
N ARG A 118 9.68 -17.78 5.35
CA ARG A 118 9.83 -16.80 6.45
C ARG A 118 8.55 -15.98 6.64
N PRO A 119 8.34 -15.40 7.84
CA PRO A 119 7.30 -14.39 8.05
C PRO A 119 7.44 -13.24 7.04
N GLU A 120 6.35 -12.86 6.38
CA GLU A 120 6.39 -11.89 5.28
C GLU A 120 5.19 -10.92 5.32
N LEU A 121 5.45 -9.64 5.04
CA LEU A 121 4.45 -8.63 4.72
C LEU A 121 4.66 -8.16 3.29
N SER A 122 3.58 -8.15 2.49
CA SER A 122 3.66 -7.68 1.10
C SER A 122 2.41 -6.93 0.64
N GLY A 123 2.55 -6.20 -0.47
CA GLY A 123 1.47 -5.43 -1.11
C GLY A 123 0.98 -6.07 -2.40
N HIS A 124 0.92 -5.26 -3.47
CA HIS A 124 0.69 -5.61 -4.88
C HIS A 124 -0.74 -6.06 -5.23
N LEU A 125 -1.30 -7.01 -4.48
CA LEU A 125 -2.56 -7.67 -4.87
C LEU A 125 -3.82 -6.88 -4.51
N HIS A 126 -3.70 -5.91 -3.59
CA HIS A 126 -4.79 -5.04 -3.09
C HIS A 126 -6.07 -5.82 -2.74
N PRO A 127 -5.99 -6.78 -1.79
CA PRO A 127 -7.13 -7.59 -1.42
C PRO A 127 -8.32 -6.76 -0.92
N LYS A 128 -9.50 -7.15 -1.36
CA LYS A 128 -10.78 -6.57 -0.96
C LYS A 128 -11.77 -7.64 -0.52
N TYR A 129 -12.47 -7.37 0.58
CA TYR A 129 -13.53 -8.22 1.10
C TYR A 129 -14.90 -7.61 0.77
N GLY A 130 -15.77 -8.41 0.17
CA GLY A 130 -17.15 -8.03 -0.16
C GLY A 130 -18.14 -8.61 0.85
N GLY A 131 -19.01 -7.77 1.39
CA GLY A 131 -20.08 -8.18 2.31
C GLY A 131 -21.38 -7.42 2.07
N ALA A 132 -22.48 -7.91 2.63
CA ALA A 132 -23.74 -7.17 2.65
C ALA A 132 -23.81 -6.28 3.91
N ALA A 133 -24.03 -4.98 3.72
CA ALA A 133 -24.29 -4.03 4.80
C ALA A 133 -25.53 -3.21 4.45
N ARG A 134 -26.53 -3.21 5.35
CA ARG A 134 -27.79 -2.46 5.17
C ARG A 134 -28.46 -2.72 3.81
N GLY A 135 -28.48 -3.99 3.37
CA GLY A 135 -29.09 -4.39 2.10
C GLY A 135 -28.32 -4.00 0.84
N ARG A 136 -27.11 -3.43 0.96
CA ARG A 136 -26.23 -3.11 -0.17
C ARG A 136 -24.95 -3.92 -0.09
N ARG A 137 -24.42 -4.31 -1.24
CA ARG A 137 -23.09 -4.95 -1.30
C ARG A 137 -22.03 -3.86 -1.15
N VAL A 138 -21.18 -4.01 -0.15
CA VAL A 138 -20.07 -3.10 0.14
C VAL A 138 -18.78 -3.90 0.05
N THR A 139 -17.80 -3.33 -0.64
CA THR A 139 -16.46 -3.89 -0.77
C THR A 139 -15.50 -2.99 0.00
N ARG A 140 -14.67 -3.57 0.87
CA ARG A 140 -13.69 -2.86 1.68
C ARG A 140 -12.30 -3.43 1.46
N PRO A 141 -11.24 -2.60 1.53
CA PRO A 141 -9.88 -3.11 1.65
C PRO A 141 -9.76 -4.01 2.88
N CYS A 142 -8.97 -5.07 2.78
CA CYS A 142 -8.76 -6.02 3.87
C CYS A 142 -7.33 -6.55 3.84
N PHE A 143 -6.85 -7.09 4.96
CA PHE A 143 -5.63 -7.88 4.98
C PHE A 143 -5.99 -9.36 4.76
N VAL A 144 -5.09 -10.11 4.12
CA VAL A 144 -5.24 -11.55 3.97
C VAL A 144 -4.08 -12.25 4.64
N GLU A 145 -4.39 -12.99 5.69
CA GLU A 145 -3.45 -13.78 6.50
C GLU A 145 -3.36 -15.19 5.92
N GLY A 146 -2.15 -15.62 5.60
CA GLY A 146 -1.78 -17.01 5.37
C GLY A 146 -0.98 -17.57 6.55
N VAL A 147 -0.34 -18.73 6.37
CA VAL A 147 0.39 -19.40 7.47
C VAL A 147 1.60 -18.59 7.93
N THR A 148 2.35 -18.02 7.00
CA THR A 148 3.57 -17.22 7.29
C THR A 148 3.53 -15.84 6.64
N LYS A 149 2.46 -15.49 5.91
CA LYS A 149 2.42 -14.29 5.07
C LYS A 149 1.18 -13.46 5.37
N LEU A 150 1.31 -12.14 5.28
CA LEU A 150 0.19 -11.21 5.37
C LEU A 150 0.23 -10.26 4.16
N ILE A 151 -0.80 -10.33 3.33
CA ILE A 151 -1.00 -9.39 2.22
C ILE A 151 -1.74 -8.16 2.73
N LEU A 152 -1.13 -6.99 2.56
CA LEU A 152 -1.71 -5.71 2.95
C LEU A 152 -2.67 -5.19 1.87
N PRO A 153 -3.74 -4.48 2.25
CA PRO A 153 -4.53 -3.71 1.30
C PRO A 153 -3.72 -2.54 0.75
N SER A 154 -4.09 -2.06 -0.43
CA SER A 154 -3.56 -0.79 -0.94
C SER A 154 -4.02 0.38 -0.08
N PHE A 155 -3.10 1.30 0.18
CA PHE A 155 -3.34 2.51 0.94
C PHE A 155 -3.77 3.69 0.05
N GLY A 156 -3.43 3.66 -1.24
CA GLY A 156 -3.70 4.76 -2.17
C GLY A 156 -5.19 5.07 -2.32
N ALA A 157 -5.51 6.36 -2.49
CA ALA A 157 -6.90 6.84 -2.55
C ALA A 157 -7.71 6.32 -3.76
N LEU A 158 -7.05 6.06 -4.90
CA LEU A 158 -7.70 5.67 -6.16
C LEU A 158 -7.34 4.25 -6.58
N THR A 159 -7.57 3.26 -5.73
CA THR A 159 -6.99 1.91 -5.93
C THR A 159 -8.06 0.86 -6.25
N GLY A 160 -7.71 0.03 -7.23
CA GLY A 160 -8.49 -1.14 -7.63
C GLY A 160 -8.32 -2.24 -6.59
N GLY A 161 -8.55 -3.48 -6.99
CA GLY A 161 -8.25 -4.62 -6.14
C GLY A 161 -9.05 -5.85 -6.51
N MET A 162 -8.62 -6.99 -5.99
CA MET A 162 -9.25 -8.28 -6.24
C MET A 162 -9.95 -8.80 -4.99
N ALA A 163 -10.82 -9.80 -5.18
CA ALA A 163 -11.43 -10.49 -4.06
C ALA A 163 -10.34 -11.10 -3.16
N ALA A 164 -10.49 -11.01 -1.84
CA ALA A 164 -9.55 -11.59 -0.88
C ALA A 164 -9.32 -13.10 -1.08
N THR A 165 -10.28 -13.78 -1.71
CA THR A 165 -10.24 -15.22 -2.06
C THR A 165 -9.78 -15.48 -3.49
N HIS A 166 -9.24 -14.47 -4.18
CA HIS A 166 -8.79 -14.63 -5.55
C HIS A 166 -7.67 -15.69 -5.63
N PRO A 167 -7.67 -16.59 -6.65
CA PRO A 167 -6.69 -17.68 -6.74
C PRO A 167 -5.23 -17.23 -6.71
N GLU A 168 -4.95 -16.02 -7.20
CA GLU A 168 -3.63 -15.39 -7.14
C GLU A 168 -3.12 -15.24 -5.70
N ILE A 169 -3.96 -14.72 -4.79
CA ILE A 169 -3.62 -14.55 -3.38
C ILE A 169 -3.34 -15.92 -2.76
N VAL A 170 -4.21 -16.91 -3.02
CA VAL A 170 -4.04 -18.28 -2.53
C VAL A 170 -2.73 -18.88 -3.04
N ARG A 171 -2.37 -18.66 -4.31
CA ARG A 171 -1.09 -19.12 -4.86
C ARG A 171 0.10 -18.50 -4.14
N CYS A 172 0.02 -17.21 -3.80
CA CYS A 172 1.08 -16.49 -3.09
C CYS A 172 1.25 -16.93 -1.63
N ILE A 173 0.15 -17.20 -0.92
CA ILE A 173 0.18 -17.48 0.53
C ILE A 173 -0.06 -18.94 0.91
N GLY A 174 -0.30 -19.81 -0.09
CA GLY A 174 -0.65 -21.22 0.07
C GLY A 174 -2.10 -21.44 0.46
N ALA A 175 -2.50 -20.97 1.65
CA ALA A 175 -3.86 -21.07 2.15
C ALA A 175 -4.22 -19.83 2.96
N ILE A 176 -5.47 -19.38 2.81
CA ILE A 176 -6.01 -18.29 3.63
C ILE A 176 -6.29 -18.87 5.02
N VAL A 177 -5.71 -18.26 6.05
CA VAL A 177 -6.00 -18.53 7.46
C VAL A 177 -7.11 -17.61 7.94
N ALA A 178 -7.04 -16.32 7.60
CA ALA A 178 -8.09 -15.37 7.90
C ALA A 178 -8.05 -14.14 6.98
N ILE A 179 -9.18 -13.42 6.95
CA ILE A 179 -9.33 -12.13 6.29
C ILE A 179 -9.66 -11.10 7.37
N HIS A 180 -8.90 -10.00 7.40
CA HIS A 180 -9.06 -8.93 8.39
C HIS A 180 -9.58 -7.66 7.74
N VAL A 181 -10.75 -7.19 8.16
CA VAL A 181 -11.44 -6.04 7.56
C VAL A 181 -11.50 -4.89 8.56
N PRO A 182 -10.88 -3.73 8.26
CA PRO A 182 -11.01 -2.54 9.09
C PRO A 182 -12.45 -2.04 9.14
N ALA A 183 -12.97 -1.79 10.34
CA ALA A 183 -14.34 -1.35 10.61
C ALA A 183 -14.34 -0.24 11.66
N GLY A 184 -13.87 0.95 11.27
CA GLY A 184 -13.69 2.07 12.20
C GLY A 184 -12.41 1.89 13.00
N ASP A 185 -12.54 1.94 14.33
CA ASP A 185 -11.46 1.69 15.31
C ASP A 185 -11.22 0.20 15.58
N ARG A 186 -11.97 -0.69 14.93
CA ARG A 186 -11.89 -2.16 15.12
C ARG A 186 -11.42 -2.87 13.87
N LEU A 187 -10.84 -4.05 14.07
CA LEU A 187 -10.50 -5.00 13.02
C LEU A 187 -11.42 -6.23 13.16
N VAL A 188 -12.21 -6.53 12.13
CA VAL A 188 -13.07 -7.71 12.09
C VAL A 188 -12.33 -8.85 11.40
N ARG A 189 -12.25 -10.01 12.05
CA ARG A 189 -11.59 -11.20 11.53
C ARG A 189 -12.61 -12.21 11.03
N PHE A 190 -12.44 -12.66 9.79
CA PHE A 190 -13.20 -13.75 9.17
C PHE A 190 -12.24 -14.93 8.98
N ALA A 191 -12.41 -16.00 9.74
CA ALA A 191 -11.63 -17.23 9.53
C ALA A 191 -12.08 -17.91 8.23
N ALA A 192 -11.13 -18.53 7.53
CA ALA A 192 -11.40 -19.35 6.35
C ALA A 192 -11.91 -20.74 6.73
#